data_AF-A0A8H5G998-F1
#
_entry.id   AF-A0A8H5G998-F1
#
_cell.length_a   1.000
_cell.length_b   1.000
_cell.length_c   1.000
_cell.angle_alpha   90.00
_cell.angle_beta   90.00
_cell.angle_gamma   90.00
#
_symmetry.space_group_name_H-M   'P 1'
#
loop_
_entity.id
_entity.type
_entity.pdbx_description
1 polymer ?
#
loop_
_entity_poly.entity_id
_entity_poly.type
_entity_poly.pdbx_seq_one_letter_code
_entity_poly.pdbx_strand_id
1 'polypeptide(L)'
;MIRIVVGRIWTNSATRNAFFFVWNGLFDAVHLITGKELNFKFFSETSALLGVVGDAEGAQAQGFGDMVLKRRLNNPSKSGIFMTSADEVICHLWKTCTVHFDRGVFALGKGGIPPNITGYLLNFPKLERWEDIESYYAQCDYLATFYEKIKGWWDHKKSYPWLLPSLNRCLSKMRPEHWDLIPSNTNQIEGSHANDNQVMETNHPLLEAILLAKKADDEVSRIINLSLTSGVLPNQYTSSQSRYASQNQRKASSRLRQARTNADKEKALSIKKHIKDLQAQLKEIEPSKTTRKQLRTSKQLTSTQASVMNSQAATERETTISSHSADVLCDVSLINSGMGHSMAADIAMSYGGASSSSAMIKPVVGHFGPSSDTDYLDAFAYDFQSSLDSDAQPFGYY
;
A
#
# COMPACT_ATOMS: atom_id res chain seq x y z
N MET A 1 18.26 -6.14 12.56
CA MET A 1 18.98 -5.01 13.20
C MET A 1 18.00 -4.35 14.15
N ILE A 2 18.34 -4.20 15.43
CA ILE A 2 17.47 -3.55 16.41
C ILE A 2 17.74 -2.04 16.34
N ARG A 3 16.69 -1.24 16.19
CA ARG A 3 16.79 0.22 16.09
C ARG A 3 16.82 0.85 17.47
N ILE A 4 17.60 1.92 17.63
CA ILE A 4 17.54 2.79 18.81
C ILE A 4 16.86 4.10 18.40
N VAL A 5 15.83 4.49 19.15
CA VAL A 5 15.34 5.88 19.13
C VAL A 5 16.13 6.64 20.17
N VAL A 6 16.90 7.64 19.73
CA VAL A 6 17.75 8.45 20.62
C VAL A 6 17.04 9.70 21.15
N GLY A 7 15.91 10.06 20.56
CA GLY A 7 15.09 11.19 20.97
C GLY A 7 13.80 11.26 20.16
N ARG A 8 12.78 11.85 20.77
CA ARG A 8 11.50 12.17 20.15
C ARG A 8 11.18 13.63 20.40
N ILE A 9 10.69 14.31 19.37
CA ILE A 9 10.41 15.73 19.42
C ILE A 9 8.98 15.92 18.93
N TRP A 10 8.17 16.59 19.73
CA TRP A 10 6.80 16.96 19.40
C TRP A 10 6.79 18.44 19.03
N THR A 11 6.24 18.76 17.87
CA THR A 11 6.11 20.13 17.38
C THR A 11 4.71 20.34 16.82
N ASN A 12 4.17 21.54 17.03
CA ASN A 12 2.92 22.00 16.42
C ASN A 12 3.16 22.94 15.22
N SER A 13 4.43 23.10 14.81
CA SER A 13 4.83 23.96 13.70
C SER A 13 5.78 23.21 12.77
N ALA A 14 5.54 23.34 11.47
CA ALA A 14 6.36 22.77 10.39
C ALA A 14 7.02 23.88 9.56
N THR A 15 7.56 24.89 10.22
CA THR A 15 8.27 26.01 9.58
C THR A 15 9.78 25.83 9.67
N ARG A 16 10.55 26.50 8.80
CA ARG A 16 12.02 26.48 8.82
C ARG A 16 12.58 26.85 10.20
N ASN A 17 12.03 27.89 10.83
CA ASN A 17 12.41 28.32 12.18
C ASN A 17 12.06 27.28 13.25
N ALA A 18 10.87 26.66 13.17
CA ALA A 18 10.51 25.60 14.10
C ALA A 18 11.48 24.41 13.98
N PHE A 19 11.80 23.98 12.76
CA PHE A 19 12.77 22.90 12.55
C PHE A 19 14.18 23.28 12.99
N PHE A 20 14.61 24.54 12.81
CA PHE A 20 15.86 25.04 13.40
C PHE A 20 15.90 24.77 14.91
N PHE A 21 14.85 25.12 15.66
CA PHE A 21 14.80 24.87 17.10
C PHE A 21 14.74 23.38 17.45
N VAL A 22 14.03 22.57 16.66
CA VAL A 22 14.00 21.11 16.80
C VAL A 22 15.41 20.53 16.69
N TRP A 23 16.15 20.87 15.64
CA TRP A 23 17.52 20.43 15.45
C TRP A 23 18.46 20.94 16.53
N ASN A 24 18.32 22.22 16.89
CA ASN A 24 19.15 22.84 17.91
C ASN A 24 18.93 22.17 19.28
N GLY A 25 17.67 21.98 19.68
CA GLY A 25 17.32 21.32 20.94
C GLY A 25 17.80 19.88 21.01
N LEU A 26 17.78 19.14 19.89
CA LEU A 26 18.35 17.79 19.84
C LEU A 26 19.86 17.80 20.14
N PHE A 27 20.62 18.69 19.52
CA PHE A 27 22.07 18.79 19.74
C PHE A 27 22.39 19.23 21.17
N ASP A 28 21.64 20.20 21.72
CA ASP A 28 21.77 20.62 23.13
C ASP A 28 21.47 19.49 24.10
N ALA A 29 20.41 18.71 23.86
CA ALA A 29 20.05 17.58 24.71
C ALA A 29 21.16 16.51 24.71
N VAL A 30 21.75 16.22 23.55
CA VAL A 30 22.88 15.27 23.47
C VAL A 30 24.08 15.78 24.24
N HIS A 31 24.42 17.07 24.11
CA HIS A 31 25.51 17.67 24.87
C HIS A 31 25.23 17.61 26.38
N LEU A 32 24.02 17.98 26.82
CA LEU A 32 23.62 17.98 28.22
C LEU A 32 23.72 16.57 28.85
N ILE A 33 23.32 15.53 28.11
CA ILE A 33 23.31 14.16 28.61
C ILE A 33 24.71 13.53 28.59
N THR A 34 25.51 13.80 27.55
CA THR A 34 26.78 13.08 27.32
C THR A 34 28.03 13.89 27.69
N GLY A 35 27.89 15.20 27.89
CA GLY A 35 28.99 16.16 28.00
C GLY A 35 29.78 16.36 26.70
N LYS A 36 29.34 15.77 25.57
CA LYS A 36 30.05 15.80 24.29
C LYS A 36 29.20 16.47 23.23
N GLU A 37 29.84 17.36 22.46
CA GLU A 37 29.22 17.97 21.29
C GLU A 37 28.98 16.94 20.19
N LEU A 38 27.76 16.94 19.66
CA LEU A 38 27.41 16.15 18.49
C LEU A 38 27.92 16.86 17.23
N ASN A 39 28.68 16.16 16.40
CA ASN A 39 29.22 16.73 15.17
C ASN A 39 29.33 15.64 14.07
N PHE A 40 29.59 16.06 12.84
CA PHE A 40 29.70 15.23 11.65
C PHE A 40 31.16 14.88 11.37
N LYS A 41 31.40 13.64 10.95
CA LYS A 41 32.71 13.13 10.50
C LYS A 41 33.29 13.97 9.37
N PHE A 42 32.42 14.58 8.57
CA PHE A 42 32.79 15.51 7.51
C PHE A 42 33.50 16.78 8.04
N PHE A 43 33.16 17.25 9.25
CA PHE A 43 33.76 18.44 9.88
C PHE A 43 34.83 18.10 10.92
N SER A 44 34.75 16.92 11.54
CA SER A 44 35.64 16.50 12.61
C SER A 44 35.96 15.01 12.52
N GLU A 45 37.24 14.66 12.43
CA GLU A 45 37.70 13.26 12.32
C GLU A 45 37.32 12.40 13.54
N THR A 46 37.12 13.02 14.69
CA THR A 46 36.73 12.35 15.95
C THR A 46 35.24 12.05 16.03
N SER A 47 34.44 12.49 15.06
CA SER A 47 33.00 12.33 15.04
C SER A 47 32.55 11.14 14.21
N ALA A 48 31.46 10.49 14.62
CA ALA A 48 30.94 9.30 13.97
C ALA A 48 29.76 9.57 13.02
N LEU A 49 29.06 10.70 13.12
CA LEU A 49 27.91 10.98 12.27
C LEU A 49 28.35 11.26 10.84
N LEU A 50 27.86 10.48 9.88
CA LEU A 50 28.23 10.64 8.48
C LEU A 50 27.40 11.70 7.76
N GLY A 51 26.11 11.81 8.12
CA GLY A 51 25.14 12.69 7.51
C GLY A 51 23.75 12.44 8.11
N VAL A 52 22.74 13.07 7.52
CA VAL A 52 21.33 12.98 7.90
C VAL A 52 20.54 12.41 6.73
N VAL A 53 19.68 11.44 7.01
CA VAL A 53 18.65 10.99 6.06
C VAL A 53 17.33 11.57 6.52
N GLY A 54 16.66 12.28 5.62
CA GLY A 54 15.36 12.85 5.91
C GLY A 54 14.48 12.90 4.68
N ASP A 55 13.30 13.48 4.86
CA ASP A 55 12.32 13.56 3.80
C ASP A 55 12.66 14.71 2.85
N ALA A 56 11.87 14.88 1.80
CA ALA A 56 12.04 15.98 0.85
C ALA A 56 11.40 17.30 1.36
N GLU A 57 11.27 17.47 2.67
CA GLU A 57 10.61 18.62 3.30
C GLU A 57 11.55 19.83 3.37
N GLY A 58 11.20 20.88 2.63
CA GLY A 58 12.01 22.08 2.46
C GLY A 58 12.39 22.74 3.77
N ALA A 59 11.38 22.99 4.60
CA ALA A 59 11.54 23.65 5.89
C ALA A 59 12.45 22.85 6.84
N GLN A 60 12.34 21.52 6.83
CA GLN A 60 13.11 20.64 7.71
C GLN A 60 14.59 20.63 7.35
N ALA A 61 14.91 20.45 6.08
CA ALA A 61 16.29 20.43 5.59
C ALA A 61 16.96 21.80 5.75
N GLN A 62 16.25 22.89 5.44
CA GLN A 62 16.79 24.24 5.62
C GLN A 62 16.99 24.63 7.08
N GLY A 63 16.06 24.28 7.97
CA GLY A 63 16.22 24.47 9.41
C GLY A 63 17.43 23.69 9.97
N PHE A 64 17.71 22.51 9.42
CA PHE A 64 18.94 21.77 9.72
C PHE A 64 20.18 22.53 9.27
N GLY A 65 20.22 23.00 8.01
CA GLY A 65 21.34 23.77 7.48
C GLY A 65 21.62 25.04 8.29
N ASP A 66 20.57 25.77 8.70
CA ASP A 66 20.68 26.93 9.58
C ASP A 66 21.29 26.59 10.94
N MET A 67 20.88 25.46 11.54
CA MET A 67 21.43 24.99 12.80
C MET A 67 22.93 24.70 12.69
N VAL A 68 23.35 24.02 11.62
CA VAL A 68 24.77 23.70 11.36
C VAL A 68 25.61 24.98 11.24
N LEU A 69 25.11 25.98 10.51
CA LEU A 69 25.77 27.27 10.36
C LEU A 69 25.84 28.05 11.68
N LYS A 70 24.71 28.14 12.39
CA LYS A 70 24.61 28.88 13.66
C LYS A 70 25.53 28.30 14.72
N ARG A 71 25.62 26.98 14.81
CA ARG A 71 26.53 26.27 15.73
C ARG A 71 27.98 26.27 15.28
N ARG A 72 28.28 26.73 14.06
CA ARG A 72 29.63 26.72 13.47
C ARG A 72 30.27 25.33 13.54
N LEU A 73 29.50 24.28 13.22
CA LEU A 73 29.98 22.90 13.32
C LEU A 73 31.16 22.63 12.37
N ASN A 74 31.19 23.35 11.24
CA ASN A 74 32.30 23.32 10.29
C ASN A 74 33.41 24.29 10.68
N ASN A 75 34.66 23.82 10.65
CA ASN A 75 35.84 24.65 10.63
C ASN A 75 36.41 24.67 9.20
N PRO A 76 36.21 25.77 8.42
CA PRO A 76 36.65 25.85 7.03
C PRO A 76 38.15 25.62 6.84
N SER A 77 38.99 26.02 7.80
CA SER A 77 40.43 25.79 7.73
C SER A 77 40.81 24.32 7.82
N LYS A 78 39.93 23.47 8.37
CA LYS A 78 40.13 22.02 8.44
C LYS A 78 39.45 21.28 7.30
N SER A 79 38.21 21.66 6.96
CA SER A 79 37.46 20.99 5.90
C SER A 79 37.84 21.44 4.49
N GLY A 80 38.48 22.62 4.37
CA GLY A 80 38.77 23.26 3.09
C GLY A 80 37.55 23.84 2.38
N ILE A 81 36.38 23.83 3.04
CA ILE A 81 35.10 24.20 2.44
C ILE A 81 34.48 25.33 3.26
N PHE A 82 34.21 26.43 2.57
CA PHE A 82 33.52 27.57 3.14
C PHE A 82 32.04 27.48 2.76
N MET A 83 31.19 27.16 3.73
CA MET A 83 29.74 27.09 3.51
C MET A 83 29.08 28.34 4.07
N THR A 84 28.27 28.99 3.25
CA THR A 84 27.65 30.28 3.59
C THR A 84 26.13 30.23 3.72
N SER A 85 25.50 29.20 3.17
CA SER A 85 24.05 29.04 3.13
C SER A 85 23.59 27.66 3.59
N ALA A 86 22.35 27.59 4.08
CA ALA A 86 21.75 26.32 4.48
C ALA A 86 21.73 25.32 3.32
N ASP A 87 21.35 25.76 2.12
CA ASP A 87 21.29 24.92 0.92
C ASP A 87 22.65 24.31 0.58
N GLU A 88 23.74 25.08 0.74
CA GLU A 88 25.10 24.57 0.52
C GLU A 88 25.48 23.50 1.57
N VAL A 89 25.17 23.72 2.84
CA VAL A 89 25.38 22.72 3.90
C VAL A 89 24.65 21.42 3.60
N ILE A 90 23.39 21.51 3.18
CA ILE A 90 22.53 20.36 2.90
C ILE A 90 23.14 19.49 1.80
N CYS A 91 23.72 20.09 0.74
CA CYS A 91 24.40 19.34 -0.32
C CYS A 91 25.55 18.44 0.17
N HIS A 92 26.15 18.72 1.32
CA HIS A 92 27.24 17.94 1.89
C HIS A 92 26.80 16.90 2.93
N LEU A 93 25.68 17.12 3.60
CA LEU A 93 25.31 16.35 4.80
C LEU A 93 23.95 15.65 4.70
N TRP A 94 23.10 16.02 3.74
CA TRP A 94 21.74 15.52 3.67
C TRP A 94 21.55 14.53 2.52
N LYS A 95 20.86 13.44 2.82
CA LYS A 95 20.40 12.46 1.83
C LYS A 95 18.89 12.34 1.93
N THR A 96 18.20 12.51 0.81
CA THR A 96 16.75 12.40 0.79
C THR A 96 16.35 10.93 0.72
N CYS A 97 15.35 10.55 1.52
CA CYS A 97 14.80 9.20 1.50
C CYS A 97 14.23 8.86 0.12
N THR A 98 14.72 7.76 -0.48
CA THR A 98 14.24 7.30 -1.79
C THR A 98 12.80 6.81 -1.74
N VAL A 99 12.32 6.33 -0.59
CA VAL A 99 10.92 5.88 -0.43
C VAL A 99 9.95 7.04 -0.57
N HIS A 100 10.25 8.18 0.06
CA HIS A 100 9.44 9.38 -0.09
C HIS A 100 9.49 9.94 -1.52
N PHE A 101 10.64 9.86 -2.17
CA PHE A 101 10.77 10.17 -3.60
C PHE A 101 9.88 9.25 -4.45
N ASP A 102 10.00 7.93 -4.29
CA ASP A 102 9.25 6.93 -5.04
C ASP A 102 7.74 7.12 -4.85
N ARG A 103 7.28 7.36 -3.61
CA ARG A 103 5.87 7.67 -3.30
C ARG A 103 5.39 8.91 -4.01
N GLY A 104 6.20 9.97 -4.04
CA GLY A 104 5.89 11.18 -4.80
C GLY A 104 5.68 10.89 -6.28
N VAL A 105 6.53 10.05 -6.89
CA VAL A 105 6.38 9.65 -8.29
C VAL A 105 5.17 8.72 -8.50
N PHE A 106 4.90 7.79 -7.58
CA PHE A 106 3.70 6.93 -7.65
C PHE A 106 2.40 7.72 -7.53
N ALA A 107 2.39 8.81 -6.76
CA ALA A 107 1.23 9.71 -6.68
C ALA A 107 0.92 10.36 -8.03
N LEU A 108 1.94 10.69 -8.85
CA LEU A 108 1.73 11.15 -10.23
C LEU A 108 1.03 10.08 -11.08
N GLY A 109 1.40 8.81 -10.92
CA GLY A 109 0.76 7.69 -11.61
C GLY A 109 -0.73 7.56 -11.27
N LYS A 110 -1.08 7.65 -9.97
CA LYS A 110 -2.49 7.73 -9.53
C LYS A 110 -3.20 8.96 -10.10
N GLY A 111 -2.44 10.02 -10.36
CA GLY A 111 -2.90 11.24 -10.98
C GLY A 111 -3.12 11.16 -12.50
N GLY A 112 -2.98 9.99 -13.13
CA GLY A 112 -3.24 9.78 -14.56
C GLY A 112 -1.99 9.83 -15.45
N ILE A 113 -0.78 9.89 -14.86
CA ILE A 113 0.47 9.82 -15.62
C ILE A 113 0.76 8.38 -16.04
N PRO A 114 1.07 8.12 -17.33
CA PRO A 114 1.39 6.79 -17.84
C PRO A 114 2.50 6.06 -17.06
N PRO A 115 2.40 4.72 -16.88
CA PRO A 115 3.38 3.92 -16.15
C PRO A 115 4.81 3.95 -16.72
N ASN A 116 4.96 4.12 -18.04
CA ASN A 116 6.27 4.25 -18.67
C ASN A 116 6.98 5.55 -18.25
N ILE A 117 6.21 6.64 -18.08
CA ILE A 117 6.74 7.93 -17.63
C ILE A 117 7.09 7.86 -16.14
N THR A 118 6.20 7.35 -15.30
CA THR A 118 6.52 7.21 -13.87
C THR A 118 7.69 6.26 -13.64
N GLY A 119 7.78 5.16 -14.40
CA GLY A 119 8.93 4.25 -14.41
C GLY A 119 10.23 4.95 -14.81
N TYR A 120 10.19 5.85 -15.80
CA TYR A 120 11.34 6.68 -16.18
C TYR A 120 11.74 7.63 -15.04
N LEU A 121 10.78 8.35 -14.43
CA LEU A 121 11.05 9.29 -13.36
C LEU A 121 11.72 8.63 -12.15
N LEU A 122 11.35 7.39 -11.82
CA LEU A 122 11.94 6.60 -10.74
C LEU A 122 13.42 6.23 -10.96
N ASN A 123 13.95 6.37 -12.17
CA ASN A 123 15.35 6.02 -12.46
C ASN A 123 16.35 7.09 -12.03
N PHE A 124 15.91 8.30 -11.70
CA PHE A 124 16.80 9.41 -11.36
C PHE A 124 17.86 9.10 -10.28
N PRO A 125 17.53 8.45 -9.14
CA PRO A 125 18.53 8.15 -8.10
C PRO A 125 19.60 7.15 -8.55
N LYS A 126 19.36 6.42 -9.66
CA LYS A 126 20.25 5.37 -10.20
C LYS A 126 21.16 5.87 -11.31
N LEU A 127 21.02 7.12 -11.75
CA LEU A 127 21.86 7.68 -12.81
C LEU A 127 23.28 7.91 -12.27
N GLU A 128 24.28 7.42 -12.98
CA GLU A 128 25.69 7.51 -12.54
C GLU A 128 26.50 8.53 -13.34
N ARG A 129 26.07 8.85 -14.57
CA ARG A 129 26.78 9.72 -15.50
C ARG A 129 26.10 11.07 -15.65
N TRP A 130 26.91 12.09 -15.88
CA TRP A 130 26.42 13.46 -16.04
C TRP A 130 25.55 13.62 -17.29
N GLU A 131 25.92 12.96 -18.39
CA GLU A 131 25.20 13.01 -19.67
C GLU A 131 23.78 12.43 -19.53
N ASP A 132 23.63 11.37 -18.73
CA ASP A 132 22.34 10.75 -18.44
C ASP A 132 21.45 11.66 -17.59
N ILE A 133 22.06 12.45 -16.70
CA ILE A 133 21.35 13.42 -15.85
C ILE A 133 20.87 14.62 -16.67
N GLU A 134 21.71 15.16 -17.56
CA GLU A 134 21.29 16.24 -18.47
C GLU A 134 20.15 15.78 -19.39
N SER A 135 20.26 14.56 -19.91
CA SER A 135 19.20 13.94 -20.71
C SER A 135 17.91 13.79 -19.89
N TYR A 136 18.02 13.45 -18.61
CA TYR A 136 16.88 13.38 -17.70
C TYR A 136 16.22 14.74 -17.48
N TYR A 137 17.00 15.80 -17.27
CA TYR A 137 16.47 17.16 -17.11
C TYR A 137 15.72 17.63 -18.37
N ALA A 138 16.33 17.45 -19.55
CA ALA A 138 15.69 17.78 -20.82
C ALA A 138 14.38 17.01 -21.02
N GLN A 139 14.36 15.71 -20.66
CA GLN A 139 13.15 14.89 -20.75
C GLN A 139 12.08 15.35 -19.76
N CYS A 140 12.44 15.74 -18.53
CA CYS A 140 11.48 16.28 -17.56
C CYS A 140 10.89 17.62 -18.01
N ASP A 141 11.70 18.52 -18.57
CA ASP A 141 11.21 19.79 -19.13
C ASP A 141 10.28 19.56 -20.33
N TYR A 142 10.60 18.59 -21.21
CA TYR A 142 9.70 18.18 -22.28
C TYR A 142 8.38 17.61 -21.75
N LEU A 143 8.42 16.71 -20.76
CA LEU A 143 7.20 16.13 -20.20
C LEU A 143 6.32 17.15 -19.46
N ALA A 144 6.94 18.18 -18.86
CA ALA A 144 6.23 19.27 -18.19
C ALA A 144 5.37 20.12 -19.14
N THR A 145 5.63 20.11 -20.46
CA THR A 145 4.76 20.80 -21.44
C THR A 145 3.45 20.06 -21.70
N PHE A 146 3.40 18.75 -21.45
CA PHE A 146 2.21 17.92 -21.70
C PHE A 146 1.43 17.61 -20.42
N TYR A 147 2.11 17.54 -19.28
CA TYR A 147 1.52 17.10 -18.03
C TYR A 147 1.73 18.13 -16.91
N GLU A 148 0.65 18.83 -16.55
CA GLU A 148 0.66 19.85 -15.49
C GLU A 148 1.14 19.31 -14.13
N LYS A 149 0.76 18.07 -13.80
CA LYS A 149 1.22 17.40 -12.56
C LYS A 149 2.73 17.16 -12.56
N ILE A 150 3.32 16.86 -13.73
CA ILE A 150 4.77 16.72 -13.87
C ILE A 150 5.43 18.08 -13.77
N LYS A 151 4.84 19.12 -14.37
CA LYS A 151 5.33 20.50 -14.24
C LYS A 151 5.43 20.93 -12.78
N GLY A 152 4.34 20.82 -12.00
CA GLY A 152 4.36 21.19 -10.58
C GLY A 152 5.36 20.37 -9.76
N TRP A 153 5.44 19.06 -10.00
CA TRP A 153 6.44 18.20 -9.36
C TRP A 153 7.87 18.60 -9.72
N TRP A 154 8.13 18.90 -10.99
CA TRP A 154 9.45 19.24 -11.50
C TRP A 154 9.89 20.64 -11.05
N ASP A 155 8.99 21.61 -11.04
CA ASP A 155 9.25 22.95 -10.53
C ASP A 155 9.58 22.91 -9.03
N HIS A 156 8.89 22.07 -8.25
CA HIS A 156 9.27 21.79 -6.85
C HIS A 156 10.66 21.16 -6.74
N LYS A 157 11.08 20.27 -7.67
CA LYS A 157 12.44 19.71 -7.63
C LYS A 157 13.50 20.77 -7.93
N LYS A 158 13.19 21.73 -8.81
CA LYS A 158 14.08 22.84 -9.17
C LYS A 158 14.09 23.96 -8.13
N SER A 159 13.02 24.15 -7.35
CA SER A 159 12.92 25.23 -6.37
C SER A 159 13.95 25.12 -5.23
N TYR A 160 14.42 23.90 -4.95
CA TYR A 160 15.41 23.64 -3.91
C TYR A 160 16.72 23.13 -4.55
N PRO A 161 17.78 23.96 -4.62
CA PRO A 161 19.04 23.59 -5.27
C PRO A 161 19.70 22.32 -4.72
N TRP A 162 19.41 21.99 -3.46
CA TRP A 162 19.97 20.83 -2.76
C TRP A 162 19.18 19.53 -2.99
N LEU A 163 17.93 19.59 -3.46
CA LEU A 163 17.01 18.45 -3.46
C LEU A 163 17.35 17.39 -4.51
N LEU A 164 17.82 17.80 -5.70
CA LEU A 164 18.30 16.86 -6.70
C LEU A 164 19.67 16.26 -6.31
N PRO A 165 20.65 17.06 -5.82
CA PRO A 165 21.88 16.56 -5.21
C PRO A 165 21.70 15.58 -4.06
N SER A 166 20.66 15.74 -3.23
CA SER A 166 20.42 14.84 -2.10
C SER A 166 19.81 13.49 -2.49
N LEU A 167 19.38 13.31 -3.74
CA LEU A 167 18.80 12.08 -4.27
C LEU A 167 19.79 11.27 -5.11
N ASN A 168 20.79 11.91 -5.71
CA ASN A 168 21.71 11.28 -6.66
C ASN A 168 23.19 11.42 -6.22
N ARG A 169 23.92 10.30 -6.27
CA ARG A 169 25.33 10.22 -5.86
C ARG A 169 26.27 11.12 -6.66
N CYS A 170 26.05 11.23 -7.97
CA CYS A 170 26.88 12.02 -8.89
C CYS A 170 26.75 13.52 -8.63
N LEU A 171 25.54 13.96 -8.26
CA LEU A 171 25.23 15.37 -7.98
C LEU A 171 25.57 15.80 -6.56
N SER A 172 25.60 14.85 -5.62
CA SER A 172 25.84 15.14 -4.21
C SER A 172 27.26 15.67 -3.99
N LYS A 173 27.40 16.65 -3.10
CA LYS A 173 28.71 17.09 -2.60
C LYS A 173 29.14 16.33 -1.34
N MET A 174 28.34 15.36 -0.89
CA MET A 174 28.72 14.45 0.18
C MET A 174 29.91 13.59 -0.26
N ARG A 175 30.80 13.25 0.68
CA ARG A 175 31.91 12.32 0.37
C ARG A 175 31.34 10.98 -0.10
N PRO A 176 31.86 10.39 -1.20
CA PRO A 176 31.34 9.13 -1.74
C PRO A 176 31.30 7.99 -0.72
N GLU A 177 32.32 7.91 0.15
CA GLU A 177 32.40 6.88 1.19
C GLU A 177 31.27 7.04 2.21
N HIS A 178 30.91 8.28 2.54
CA HIS A 178 29.81 8.57 3.44
C HIS A 178 28.46 8.27 2.78
N TRP A 179 28.31 8.65 1.50
CA TRP A 179 27.09 8.39 0.74
C TRP A 179 26.76 6.90 0.65
N ASP A 180 27.76 6.08 0.38
CA ASP A 180 27.62 4.63 0.20
C ASP A 180 27.32 3.91 1.54
N LEU A 181 27.81 4.44 2.67
CA LEU A 181 27.55 3.91 4.02
C LEU A 181 26.20 4.35 4.59
N ILE A 182 25.68 5.52 4.21
CA ILE A 182 24.40 6.02 4.69
C ILE A 182 23.25 5.32 3.95
N PRO A 183 22.29 4.71 4.66
CA PRO A 183 21.16 4.04 4.01
C PRO A 183 20.31 5.04 3.21
N SER A 184 19.81 4.61 2.05
CA SER A 184 18.99 5.46 1.17
C SER A 184 17.50 5.45 1.51
N ASN A 185 17.06 4.62 2.45
CA ASN A 185 15.65 4.50 2.83
C ASN A 185 15.42 4.76 4.32
N THR A 186 14.28 5.36 4.62
CA THR A 186 13.73 5.52 5.97
C THR A 186 12.56 4.56 6.22
N ASN A 187 12.41 3.51 5.40
CA ASN A 187 11.34 2.49 5.55
C ASN A 187 11.24 1.94 6.99
N GLN A 188 12.36 1.84 7.70
CA GLN A 188 12.41 1.42 9.11
C GLN A 188 11.90 2.49 10.10
N ILE A 189 11.93 3.77 9.72
CA ILE A 189 11.38 4.90 10.48
C ILE A 189 9.89 5.05 10.18
N GLU A 190 9.47 4.99 8.92
CA GLU A 190 8.06 5.09 8.53
C GLU A 190 7.22 3.90 9.03
N GLY A 191 7.77 2.68 8.95
CA GLY A 191 7.16 1.51 9.56
C GLY A 191 7.04 1.65 11.08
N SER A 192 7.93 2.41 11.72
CA SER A 192 7.75 2.75 13.13
C SER A 192 6.75 3.86 13.36
N HIS A 193 6.58 4.84 12.47
CA HIS A 193 5.51 5.83 12.64
C HIS A 193 4.14 5.15 12.57
N ALA A 194 3.94 4.25 11.61
CA ALA A 194 2.74 3.45 11.54
C ALA A 194 2.56 2.56 12.78
N ASN A 195 3.64 1.90 13.24
CA ASN A 195 3.60 1.04 14.41
C ASN A 195 3.45 1.83 15.72
N ASP A 196 4.07 2.99 15.86
CA ASP A 196 3.95 3.89 17.00
C ASP A 196 2.52 4.42 17.04
N ASN A 197 1.97 4.91 15.93
CA ASN A 197 0.57 5.32 15.88
C ASN A 197 -0.41 4.16 16.14
N GLN A 198 -0.05 2.93 15.78
CA GLN A 198 -0.88 1.75 15.98
C GLN A 198 -0.78 1.17 17.41
N VAL A 199 0.37 1.30 18.07
CA VAL A 199 0.64 0.81 19.43
C VAL A 199 0.25 1.87 20.48
N MET A 200 0.41 3.15 20.14
CA MET A 200 0.25 4.28 21.05
C MET A 200 -1.06 5.03 20.82
N GLU A 201 -1.85 4.62 19.83
CA GLU A 201 -3.05 5.31 19.36
C GLU A 201 -2.77 6.78 18.95
N THR A 202 -3.79 7.48 18.43
CA THR A 202 -3.69 8.89 18.00
C THR A 202 -4.59 9.76 18.88
N ASN A 203 -4.25 11.05 19.05
CA ASN A 203 -4.98 12.05 19.86
C ASN A 203 -4.80 11.97 21.39
N HIS A 204 -3.64 11.53 21.86
CA HIS A 204 -3.29 11.66 23.27
C HIS A 204 -2.92 13.11 23.64
N PRO A 205 -3.24 13.57 24.87
CA PRO A 205 -2.62 14.74 25.47
C PRO A 205 -1.09 14.60 25.42
N LEU A 206 -0.38 15.72 25.19
CA LEU A 206 1.07 15.71 24.94
C LEU A 206 1.87 14.95 26.01
N LEU A 207 1.55 15.15 27.29
CA LEU A 207 2.25 14.47 28.39
C LEU A 207 2.06 12.95 28.34
N GLU A 208 0.84 12.48 28.06
CA GLU A 208 0.57 11.05 27.94
C GLU A 208 1.32 10.44 26.75
N ALA A 209 1.31 11.12 25.61
CA ALA A 209 2.07 10.71 24.44
C ALA A 209 3.58 10.58 24.74
N ILE A 210 4.15 11.53 25.49
CA ILE A 210 5.57 11.50 25.91
C ILE A 210 5.84 10.30 26.82
N LEU A 211 4.99 10.07 27.82
CA LEU A 211 5.16 8.97 28.78
C LEU A 211 5.03 7.59 28.13
N LEU A 212 4.04 7.42 27.25
CA LEU A 212 3.89 6.22 26.46
C LEU A 212 5.15 6.01 25.62
N ALA A 213 5.58 7.04 24.87
CA ALA A 213 6.74 6.95 23.98
C ALA A 213 8.01 6.58 24.73
N LYS A 214 8.22 7.19 25.90
CA LYS A 214 9.31 6.83 26.81
C LYS A 214 9.28 5.34 27.19
N LYS A 215 8.11 4.80 27.56
CA LYS A 215 7.97 3.38 27.91
C LYS A 215 8.34 2.46 26.74
N ALA A 216 7.93 2.81 25.52
CA ALA A 216 8.27 2.04 24.33
C ALA A 216 9.78 2.08 24.03
N ASP A 217 10.39 3.26 24.11
CA ASP A 217 11.82 3.45 23.85
C ASP A 217 12.68 2.79 24.95
N ASP A 218 12.27 2.86 26.22
CA ASP A 218 12.93 2.19 27.36
C ASP A 218 12.93 0.65 27.18
N GLU A 219 11.83 0.07 26.69
CA GLU A 219 11.75 -1.36 26.41
C GLU A 219 12.69 -1.79 25.28
N VAL A 220 12.76 -1.00 24.21
CA VAL A 220 13.70 -1.25 23.10
C VAL A 220 15.15 -1.15 23.61
N SER A 221 15.46 -0.12 24.39
CA SER A 221 16.78 0.06 25.01
C SER A 221 17.15 -1.13 25.90
N ARG A 222 16.23 -1.59 26.74
CA ARG A 222 16.40 -2.77 27.59
C ARG A 222 16.72 -4.03 26.79
N ILE A 223 15.98 -4.27 25.70
CA ILE A 223 16.18 -5.40 24.79
C ILE A 223 17.58 -5.35 24.17
N ILE A 224 18.02 -4.17 23.75
CA ILE A 224 19.36 -4.00 23.15
C ILE A 224 20.44 -4.25 24.19
N ASN A 225 20.32 -3.67 25.39
CA ASN A 225 21.30 -3.88 26.45
C ASN A 225 21.39 -5.37 26.84
N LEU A 226 20.26 -6.06 26.93
CA LEU A 226 20.22 -7.51 27.14
C LEU A 226 20.92 -8.27 26.00
N SER A 227 20.71 -7.87 24.75
CA SER A 227 21.38 -8.52 23.61
C SER A 227 22.90 -8.31 23.62
N LEU A 228 23.36 -7.12 24.03
CA LEU A 228 24.79 -6.80 24.13
C LEU A 228 25.45 -7.54 25.30
N THR A 229 24.76 -7.67 26.44
CA THR A 229 25.30 -8.30 27.65
C THR A 229 25.23 -9.82 27.61
N SER A 230 24.14 -10.40 27.11
CA SER A 230 23.94 -11.85 27.06
C SER A 230 24.43 -12.50 25.76
N GLY A 231 24.68 -11.72 24.71
CA GLY A 231 24.97 -12.22 23.36
C GLY A 231 23.76 -12.87 22.65
N VAL A 232 22.61 -12.98 23.33
CA VAL A 232 21.39 -13.56 22.78
C VAL A 232 20.57 -12.47 22.09
N LEU A 233 20.45 -12.58 20.77
CA LEU A 233 19.61 -11.66 20.01
C LEU A 233 18.12 -11.92 20.33
N PRO A 234 17.30 -10.86 20.39
CA PRO A 234 15.86 -11.01 20.56
C PRO A 234 15.32 -11.81 19.38
N ASN A 235 14.50 -12.81 19.67
CA ASN A 235 13.86 -13.60 18.63
C ASN A 235 12.95 -12.67 17.80
N GLN A 236 13.27 -12.52 16.52
CA GLN A 236 12.54 -11.67 15.58
C GLN A 236 11.06 -12.05 15.46
N TYR A 237 10.73 -13.32 15.76
CA TYR A 237 9.36 -13.84 15.71
C TYR A 237 8.53 -13.55 16.97
N THR A 238 9.14 -13.14 18.09
CA THR A 238 8.43 -12.82 19.35
C THR A 238 8.40 -11.33 19.70
N SER A 239 9.01 -10.47 18.88
CA SER A 239 8.90 -9.01 19.01
C SER A 239 7.42 -8.57 19.02
N SER A 240 7.11 -7.46 19.69
CA SER A 240 5.77 -6.87 19.63
C SER A 240 5.38 -6.59 18.18
N GLN A 241 6.30 -6.03 17.38
CA GLN A 241 6.13 -5.80 15.95
C GLN A 241 5.76 -7.05 15.16
N SER A 242 6.48 -8.17 15.32
CA SER A 242 6.16 -9.41 14.61
C SER A 242 4.81 -9.99 15.02
N ARG A 243 4.44 -9.85 16.30
CA ARG A 243 3.13 -10.27 16.81
C ARG A 243 1.99 -9.44 16.23
N TYR A 244 2.13 -8.11 16.20
CA TYR A 244 1.12 -7.22 15.62
C TYR A 244 1.03 -7.35 14.10
N ALA A 245 2.16 -7.45 13.39
CA ALA A 245 2.19 -7.69 11.94
C ALA A 245 1.51 -9.03 11.58
N SER A 246 1.83 -10.10 12.32
CA SER A 246 1.18 -11.41 12.15
C SER A 246 -0.31 -11.35 12.45
N GLN A 247 -0.73 -10.60 13.48
CA GLN A 247 -2.14 -10.44 13.82
C GLN A 247 -2.90 -9.64 12.75
N ASN A 248 -2.30 -8.58 12.21
CA ASN A 248 -2.87 -7.79 11.12
C ASN A 248 -2.96 -8.62 9.84
N GLN A 249 -1.94 -9.42 9.51
CA GLN A 249 -1.97 -10.32 8.38
C GLN A 249 -3.10 -11.36 8.54
N ARG A 250 -3.30 -11.92 9.74
CA ARG A 250 -4.44 -12.80 10.02
C ARG A 250 -5.79 -12.08 9.85
N LYS A 251 -5.92 -10.84 10.33
CA LYS A 251 -7.14 -10.04 10.15
C LYS A 251 -7.40 -9.72 8.67
N ALA A 252 -6.37 -9.36 7.91
CA ALA A 252 -6.47 -9.10 6.47
C ALA A 252 -6.87 -10.35 5.68
N SER A 253 -6.24 -11.49 5.97
CA SER A 253 -6.60 -12.79 5.39
C SER A 253 -8.04 -13.21 5.75
N SER A 254 -8.48 -12.95 6.97
CA SER A 254 -9.86 -13.18 7.40
C SER A 254 -10.85 -12.31 6.61
N ARG A 255 -10.56 -11.01 6.46
CA ARG A 255 -11.37 -10.08 5.66
C ARG A 255 -11.46 -10.52 4.19
N LEU A 256 -10.33 -10.91 3.58
CA LEU A 256 -10.30 -11.44 2.21
C LEU A 256 -11.12 -12.72 2.07
N ARG A 257 -11.04 -13.64 3.03
CA ARG A 257 -11.83 -14.88 3.04
C ARG A 257 -13.33 -14.58 3.20
N GLN A 258 -13.68 -13.59 4.02
CA GLN A 258 -15.06 -13.17 4.21
C GLN A 258 -15.62 -12.46 2.97
N ALA A 259 -14.82 -11.62 2.30
CA ALA A 259 -15.19 -10.99 1.03
C ALA A 259 -15.43 -12.04 -0.07
N ARG A 260 -14.58 -13.06 -0.18
CA ARG A 260 -14.79 -14.19 -1.11
C ARG A 260 -16.09 -14.94 -0.81
N THR A 261 -16.32 -15.29 0.46
CA THR A 261 -17.56 -15.96 0.89
C THR A 261 -18.80 -15.12 0.58
N ASN A 262 -18.72 -13.79 0.73
CA ASN A 262 -19.83 -12.89 0.40
C ASN A 262 -20.07 -12.80 -1.11
N ALA A 263 -19.01 -12.70 -1.92
CA ALA A 263 -19.12 -12.74 -3.38
C ALA A 263 -19.72 -14.07 -3.88
N ASP A 264 -19.35 -15.19 -3.27
CA ASP A 264 -19.92 -16.50 -3.60
C ASP A 264 -21.41 -16.61 -3.20
N LYS A 265 -21.81 -16.00 -2.08
CA LYS A 265 -23.23 -15.89 -1.68
C LYS A 265 -24.03 -15.01 -2.63
N GLU A 266 -23.47 -13.89 -3.09
CA GLU A 266 -24.13 -13.02 -4.07
C GLU A 266 -24.30 -13.72 -5.42
N LYS A 267 -23.28 -14.44 -5.90
CA LYS A 267 -23.39 -15.30 -7.09
C LYS A 267 -24.46 -16.38 -6.91
N ALA A 268 -24.50 -17.05 -5.75
CA ALA A 268 -25.51 -18.06 -5.46
C ALA A 268 -26.94 -17.47 -5.41
N LEU A 269 -27.11 -16.26 -4.88
CA LEU A 269 -28.39 -15.54 -4.89
C LEU A 269 -28.82 -15.16 -6.31
N SER A 270 -27.88 -14.69 -7.13
CA SER A 270 -28.13 -14.37 -8.54
C SER A 270 -28.56 -15.61 -9.34
N ILE A 271 -27.88 -16.73 -9.16
CA ILE A 271 -28.24 -18.02 -9.79
C ILE A 271 -29.63 -18.48 -9.30
N LYS A 272 -29.92 -18.39 -8.00
CA LYS A 272 -31.25 -18.74 -7.46
C LYS A 272 -32.36 -17.88 -8.04
N LYS A 273 -32.11 -16.58 -8.23
CA LYS A 273 -33.06 -15.67 -8.89
C LYS A 273 -33.30 -16.10 -10.34
N HIS A 274 -32.22 -16.41 -11.07
CA HIS A 274 -32.32 -16.88 -12.45
C HIS A 274 -33.09 -18.21 -12.57
N ILE A 275 -32.86 -19.16 -11.64
CA ILE A 275 -33.64 -20.40 -11.58
C ILE A 275 -35.13 -20.11 -11.34
N LYS A 276 -35.45 -19.16 -10.46
CA LYS A 276 -36.84 -18.79 -10.16
C LYS A 276 -37.52 -18.13 -11.36
N ASP A 277 -36.80 -17.28 -12.08
CA ASP A 277 -37.29 -16.62 -13.30
C ASP A 277 -37.51 -17.65 -14.42
N LEU A 278 -36.59 -18.61 -14.60
CA LEU A 278 -36.74 -19.72 -15.54
C LEU A 278 -37.91 -20.66 -15.15
N GLN A 279 -38.14 -20.90 -13.86
CA GLN A 279 -39.30 -21.65 -13.38
C GLN A 279 -40.62 -20.90 -13.63
N ALA A 280 -40.62 -19.57 -13.54
CA ALA A 280 -41.78 -18.75 -13.88
C ALA A 280 -42.07 -18.81 -15.39
N GLN A 281 -41.04 -18.72 -16.23
CA GLN A 281 -41.17 -18.88 -17.69
C GLN A 281 -41.66 -20.29 -18.08
N LEU A 282 -41.18 -21.35 -17.43
CA LEU A 282 -41.68 -22.71 -17.64
C LEU A 282 -43.17 -22.84 -17.27
N LYS A 283 -43.63 -22.13 -16.23
CA LYS A 283 -45.03 -22.11 -15.82
C LYS A 283 -45.93 -21.32 -16.78
N GLU A 284 -45.38 -20.34 -17.50
CA GLU A 284 -46.08 -19.64 -18.60
C GLU A 284 -46.12 -20.47 -19.89
N ILE A 285 -45.12 -21.34 -20.11
CA ILE A 285 -45.06 -22.26 -21.26
C ILE A 285 -45.91 -23.53 -21.04
N GLU A 286 -46.23 -23.90 -19.79
CA GLU A 286 -47.24 -24.94 -19.53
C GLU A 286 -48.63 -24.46 -19.99
N PRO A 287 -49.24 -25.07 -21.02
CA PRO A 287 -50.50 -24.60 -21.55
C PRO A 287 -51.61 -24.82 -20.52
N SER A 288 -52.44 -23.79 -20.33
CA SER A 288 -53.70 -23.89 -19.59
C SER A 288 -54.46 -25.17 -20.00
N LYS A 289 -55.11 -25.83 -19.03
CA LYS A 289 -55.89 -27.08 -19.21
C LYS A 289 -56.89 -27.02 -20.39
N THR A 290 -57.20 -25.83 -20.88
CA THR A 290 -58.03 -25.50 -22.04
C THR A 290 -57.44 -25.95 -23.38
N THR A 291 -56.12 -25.85 -23.61
CA THR A 291 -55.51 -26.20 -24.91
C THR A 291 -55.41 -27.72 -25.13
N ARG A 292 -55.33 -28.52 -24.06
CA ARG A 292 -55.38 -30.00 -24.13
C ARG A 292 -56.72 -30.55 -24.63
N LYS A 293 -57.84 -29.80 -24.47
CA LYS A 293 -59.14 -30.21 -25.03
C LYS A 293 -59.21 -29.99 -26.54
N GLN A 294 -58.55 -28.95 -27.06
CA GLN A 294 -58.56 -28.63 -28.50
C GLN A 294 -57.67 -29.56 -29.35
N LEU A 295 -56.61 -30.14 -28.77
CA LEU A 295 -55.81 -31.17 -29.46
C LEU A 295 -56.47 -32.56 -29.55
N ARG A 296 -57.50 -32.84 -28.74
CA ARG A 296 -58.26 -34.12 -28.86
C ARG A 296 -59.30 -34.07 -29.97
N THR A 297 -59.88 -32.91 -30.26
CA THR A 297 -60.81 -32.72 -31.39
C THR A 297 -60.11 -32.71 -32.74
N SER A 298 -58.86 -32.23 -32.84
CA SER A 298 -58.11 -32.25 -34.10
C SER A 298 -57.59 -33.64 -34.49
N LYS A 299 -57.27 -34.52 -33.53
CA LYS A 299 -56.87 -35.92 -33.81
C LYS A 299 -58.01 -36.79 -34.34
N GLN A 300 -59.28 -36.46 -34.08
CA GLN A 300 -60.44 -37.17 -34.65
C GLN A 300 -60.73 -36.81 -36.10
N LEU A 301 -60.26 -35.65 -36.59
CA LEU A 301 -60.44 -35.21 -37.99
C LEU A 301 -59.40 -35.80 -38.94
N THR A 302 -58.19 -36.11 -38.44
CA THR A 302 -57.12 -36.70 -39.26
C THR A 302 -57.26 -38.21 -39.48
N SER A 303 -58.03 -38.93 -38.65
CA SER A 303 -58.29 -40.37 -38.87
C SER A 303 -59.31 -40.65 -39.97
N THR A 304 -60.10 -39.66 -40.38
CA THR A 304 -61.10 -39.82 -41.45
C THR A 304 -60.51 -39.60 -42.85
N GLN A 305 -59.44 -38.80 -42.99
CA GLN A 305 -58.76 -38.56 -44.26
C GLN A 305 -57.74 -39.65 -44.64
N ALA A 306 -57.16 -40.36 -43.66
CA ALA A 306 -56.25 -41.49 -43.93
C ALA A 306 -56.97 -42.76 -44.43
N SER A 307 -58.29 -42.87 -44.25
CA SER A 307 -59.12 -44.00 -44.72
C SER A 307 -59.48 -43.89 -46.21
N VAL A 308 -59.43 -42.69 -46.81
CA VAL A 308 -59.86 -42.46 -48.21
C VAL A 308 -58.71 -42.61 -49.22
N MET A 309 -57.46 -42.47 -48.81
CA MET A 309 -56.30 -42.62 -49.71
C MET A 309 -55.72 -44.04 -49.79
N ASN A 310 -56.24 -45.00 -49.01
CA ASN A 310 -55.70 -46.37 -48.96
C ASN A 310 -56.48 -47.40 -49.80
N SER A 311 -57.45 -46.97 -50.61
CA SER A 311 -58.28 -47.82 -51.48
C SER A 311 -57.89 -47.78 -52.97
N GLN A 312 -56.78 -47.12 -53.35
CA GLN A 312 -56.35 -46.98 -54.75
C GLN A 312 -54.92 -47.46 -55.07
N ALA A 313 -54.22 -48.13 -54.14
CA ALA A 313 -52.84 -48.59 -54.35
C ALA A 313 -52.59 -50.07 -53.99
N ALA A 314 -53.62 -50.92 -54.08
CA ALA A 314 -53.52 -52.36 -53.82
C ALA A 314 -54.03 -53.17 -55.02
N THR A 315 -53.44 -52.96 -56.18
CA THR A 315 -53.47 -53.93 -57.29
C THR A 315 -52.22 -53.72 -58.14
N GLU A 316 -51.08 -54.22 -57.66
CA GLU A 316 -50.03 -54.81 -58.50
C GLU A 316 -48.85 -55.29 -57.62
N ARG A 317 -48.69 -56.62 -57.62
CA ARG A 317 -47.46 -57.41 -57.40
C ARG A 317 -47.00 -57.70 -55.97
N GLU A 318 -47.76 -58.59 -55.33
CA GLU A 318 -47.31 -59.94 -54.91
C GLU A 318 -45.84 -60.30 -55.22
N THR A 319 -45.00 -60.34 -54.17
CA THR A 319 -44.44 -61.53 -53.46
C THR A 319 -43.16 -62.10 -54.09
N THR A 320 -41.98 -61.74 -53.55
CA THR A 320 -41.16 -62.47 -52.53
C THR A 320 -40.52 -63.76 -53.09
N ILE A 321 -39.27 -64.18 -52.83
CA ILE A 321 -38.43 -64.29 -51.62
C ILE A 321 -36.96 -64.41 -52.18
N SER A 322 -35.84 -63.95 -51.60
CA SER A 322 -35.16 -64.48 -50.40
C SER A 322 -33.74 -63.89 -50.29
N SER A 323 -33.38 -63.31 -49.15
CA SER A 323 -32.10 -63.56 -48.45
C SER A 323 -32.03 -62.75 -47.14
N HIS A 324 -31.83 -63.45 -46.02
CA HIS A 324 -31.42 -62.95 -44.69
C HIS A 324 -30.05 -62.20 -44.76
N SER A 325 -29.58 -61.36 -43.83
CA SER A 325 -29.59 -61.45 -42.35
C SER A 325 -29.22 -60.12 -41.65
N ALA A 326 -29.83 -59.91 -40.47
CA ALA A 326 -29.32 -59.40 -39.18
C ALA A 326 -28.74 -57.96 -39.01
N ASP A 327 -29.58 -57.11 -38.38
CA ASP A 327 -29.42 -56.47 -37.06
C ASP A 327 -28.46 -55.29 -36.74
N VAL A 328 -29.14 -54.16 -36.43
CA VAL A 328 -29.14 -53.40 -35.17
C VAL A 328 -28.08 -52.29 -34.91
N LEU A 329 -28.63 -51.06 -34.91
CA LEU A 329 -28.39 -49.85 -34.09
C LEU A 329 -26.94 -49.38 -33.78
N CYS A 330 -26.67 -48.14 -34.19
CA CYS A 330 -25.65 -47.29 -33.56
C CYS A 330 -26.23 -45.88 -33.36
N ASP A 331 -26.20 -45.41 -32.12
CA ASP A 331 -26.47 -44.04 -31.73
C ASP A 331 -25.48 -43.62 -30.62
N VAL A 332 -25.14 -42.34 -30.64
CA VAL A 332 -24.60 -41.47 -29.57
C VAL A 332 -23.14 -41.60 -29.07
N SER A 333 -22.47 -40.45 -29.22
CA SER A 333 -21.44 -39.74 -28.42
C SER A 333 -19.95 -40.11 -28.44
N LEU A 334 -19.18 -39.11 -28.91
CA LEU A 334 -17.80 -38.77 -28.53
C LEU A 334 -17.67 -38.68 -27.00
N ILE A 335 -16.80 -39.41 -26.31
CA ILE A 335 -15.31 -39.45 -26.24
C ILE A 335 -14.70 -38.48 -25.18
N ASN A 336 -14.27 -39.14 -24.09
CA ASN A 336 -13.09 -38.97 -23.23
C ASN A 336 -12.76 -37.66 -22.48
N SER A 337 -12.65 -37.81 -21.15
CA SER A 337 -11.47 -37.49 -20.31
C SER A 337 -11.60 -38.25 -18.95
N GLY A 338 -11.08 -39.48 -18.80
CA GLY A 338 -9.92 -39.87 -17.95
C GLY A 338 -9.82 -39.16 -16.58
N MET A 339 -10.14 -39.73 -15.41
CA MET A 339 -9.52 -40.83 -14.60
C MET A 339 -7.99 -40.70 -14.43
N GLY A 340 -7.34 -40.85 -13.26
CA GLY A 340 -7.67 -41.25 -11.87
C GLY A 340 -6.66 -40.57 -10.90
N HIS A 341 -6.68 -40.66 -9.57
CA HIS A 341 -6.77 -41.80 -8.63
C HIS A 341 -7.08 -41.24 -7.21
N SER A 342 -7.99 -41.87 -6.43
CA SER A 342 -7.71 -42.80 -5.29
C SER A 342 -7.12 -42.10 -4.04
N MET A 343 -7.52 -42.32 -2.79
CA MET A 343 -8.62 -43.01 -2.11
C MET A 343 -8.61 -42.44 -0.69
N ALA A 344 -9.79 -42.14 -0.14
CA ALA A 344 -9.96 -41.90 1.29
C ALA A 344 -10.34 -43.24 1.95
N ALA A 345 -9.72 -43.53 3.09
CA ALA A 345 -10.20 -44.52 4.04
C ALA A 345 -10.40 -43.82 5.38
N ASP A 346 -11.65 -43.81 5.83
CA ASP A 346 -12.06 -43.46 7.19
C ASP A 346 -11.60 -44.54 8.19
N ILE A 347 -11.54 -44.16 9.48
CA ILE A 347 -12.29 -44.77 10.61
C ILE A 347 -11.54 -44.67 11.96
N ALA A 348 -12.24 -43.99 12.89
CA ALA A 348 -12.43 -44.23 14.33
C ALA A 348 -11.39 -43.84 15.41
N MET A 349 -11.95 -43.07 16.37
CA MET A 349 -12.05 -43.28 17.84
C MET A 349 -11.60 -42.02 18.59
N SER A 350 -12.16 -41.61 19.73
CA SER A 350 -13.33 -41.89 20.55
C SER A 350 -13.21 -40.89 21.73
N TYR A 351 -14.31 -40.71 22.48
CA TYR A 351 -14.45 -39.99 23.76
C TYR A 351 -14.51 -38.46 23.65
N GLY A 352 -15.43 -37.76 24.31
CA GLY A 352 -16.33 -38.10 25.40
C GLY A 352 -16.68 -36.76 26.06
N GLY A 353 -17.96 -36.51 26.29
CA GLY A 353 -18.48 -35.17 26.59
C GLY A 353 -18.13 -34.60 27.96
N ALA A 354 -18.44 -33.30 28.11
CA ALA A 354 -19.12 -32.78 29.29
C ALA A 354 -19.66 -31.39 28.95
N SER A 355 -20.99 -31.31 28.97
CA SER A 355 -21.80 -30.10 29.04
C SER A 355 -21.50 -29.30 30.30
N SER A 356 -21.38 -27.98 30.17
CA SER A 356 -21.66 -27.05 31.27
C SER A 356 -22.31 -25.79 30.69
N SER A 357 -23.60 -25.69 30.94
CA SER A 357 -24.47 -24.54 30.80
C SER A 357 -24.05 -23.39 31.72
N SER A 358 -24.08 -22.14 31.24
CA SER A 358 -24.75 -21.09 32.00
C SER A 358 -25.08 -19.84 31.17
N ALA A 359 -26.38 -19.60 31.11
CA ALA A 359 -27.14 -18.35 31.08
C ALA A 359 -26.57 -17.07 30.45
N MET A 360 -27.37 -16.61 29.49
CA MET A 360 -27.57 -15.23 29.05
C MET A 360 -27.52 -14.18 30.17
N ILE A 361 -26.79 -13.09 29.90
CA ILE A 361 -27.15 -11.75 30.36
C ILE A 361 -27.09 -10.84 29.13
N LYS A 362 -28.25 -10.38 28.66
CA LYS A 362 -28.36 -9.15 27.85
C LYS A 362 -28.38 -7.98 28.83
N PRO A 363 -27.79 -6.82 28.46
CA PRO A 363 -28.69 -5.69 28.27
C PRO A 363 -28.33 -4.75 27.11
N VAL A 364 -29.43 -4.23 26.55
CA VAL A 364 -29.69 -2.84 26.17
C VAL A 364 -28.97 -2.27 24.94
N VAL A 365 -29.79 -2.22 23.89
CA VAL A 365 -29.66 -1.47 22.65
C VAL A 365 -29.81 0.02 22.94
N GLY A 366 -28.76 0.81 22.69
CA GLY A 366 -28.85 2.24 22.46
C GLY A 366 -28.77 2.51 20.96
N HIS A 367 -29.85 3.09 20.41
CA HIS A 367 -29.94 3.56 19.03
C HIS A 367 -28.95 4.71 18.77
N PHE A 368 -28.04 4.53 17.81
CA PHE A 368 -27.53 5.60 16.95
C PHE A 368 -27.23 4.98 15.57
N GLY A 369 -27.97 5.40 14.55
CA GLY A 369 -27.59 5.21 13.15
C GLY A 369 -27.10 6.52 12.54
N PRO A 370 -26.79 6.54 11.24
CA PRO A 370 -25.78 5.74 10.58
C PRO A 370 -24.51 6.57 10.30
N SER A 371 -23.37 5.89 10.31
CA SER A 371 -22.08 6.41 9.87
C SER A 371 -22.12 6.75 8.37
N SER A 372 -21.86 8.01 8.04
CA SER A 372 -21.46 8.42 6.70
C SER A 372 -19.98 8.08 6.51
N ASP A 373 -19.74 6.96 5.82
CA ASP A 373 -18.49 6.70 5.11
C ASP A 373 -18.40 7.67 3.92
N THR A 374 -17.56 8.70 4.05
CA THR A 374 -17.02 9.48 2.92
C THR A 374 -15.63 9.99 3.30
N ASP A 375 -14.65 9.57 2.52
CA ASP A 375 -13.46 10.32 2.10
C ASP A 375 -12.40 10.72 3.16
N TYR A 376 -11.42 9.83 3.34
CA TYR A 376 -10.08 10.15 3.86
C TYR A 376 -9.00 9.80 2.84
N LEU A 377 -9.08 10.41 1.65
CA LEU A 377 -8.01 10.39 0.64
C LEU A 377 -7.65 11.77 0.06
N ASP A 378 -8.10 12.86 0.68
CA ASP A 378 -7.70 14.23 0.32
C ASP A 378 -6.79 14.85 1.39
N ALA A 379 -5.52 14.44 1.40
CA ALA A 379 -4.48 15.14 2.14
C ALA A 379 -3.09 14.94 1.51
N PHE A 380 -2.97 15.11 0.19
CA PHE A 380 -1.65 15.24 -0.47
C PHE A 380 -1.65 16.22 -1.66
N ALA A 381 -2.50 17.24 -1.60
CA ALA A 381 -2.35 18.44 -2.40
C ALA A 381 -2.14 19.61 -1.44
N TYR A 382 -0.88 19.91 -1.11
CA TYR A 382 -0.54 21.21 -0.53
C TYR A 382 -0.45 22.20 -1.68
N ASP A 383 -1.48 23.02 -1.80
CA ASP A 383 -1.51 24.22 -2.63
C ASP A 383 -0.78 25.32 -1.86
N PHE A 384 0.40 25.74 -2.32
CA PHE A 384 1.14 26.86 -1.73
C PHE A 384 1.00 28.05 -2.67
N GLN A 385 -0.07 28.82 -2.44
CA GLN A 385 -0.29 30.08 -3.15
C GLN A 385 0.66 31.12 -2.58
N SER A 386 1.64 31.53 -3.38
CA SER A 386 2.55 32.63 -3.07
C SER A 386 1.77 33.95 -3.05
N SER A 387 1.65 34.57 -1.89
CA SER A 387 1.31 35.98 -1.75
C SER A 387 2.60 36.76 -1.51
N LEU A 388 3.22 37.21 -2.59
CA LEU A 388 4.09 38.38 -2.57
C LEU A 388 3.18 39.58 -2.33
N ASP A 389 3.33 40.25 -1.18
CA ASP A 389 3.09 41.69 -1.12
C ASP A 389 4.16 42.31 -0.24
N SER A 390 4.94 43.16 -0.91
CA SER A 390 5.84 44.15 -0.36
C SER A 390 5.06 45.21 0.39
N ASP A 391 5.47 45.57 1.62
CA ASP A 391 5.71 46.97 1.94
C ASP A 391 6.55 47.19 3.22
N ALA A 392 7.48 48.12 3.04
CA ALA A 392 8.37 48.87 3.93
C ALA A 392 7.84 49.10 5.38
N GLN A 393 8.61 48.91 6.48
CA GLN A 393 9.73 49.71 7.06
C GLN A 393 9.47 49.85 8.60
N PRO A 394 10.41 50.35 9.44
CA PRO A 394 10.90 49.64 10.64
C PRO A 394 10.67 50.39 11.96
N PHE A 395 10.69 49.67 13.08
CA PHE A 395 11.03 50.18 14.43
C PHE A 395 11.51 48.95 15.23
N GLY A 396 12.54 48.95 16.06
CA GLY A 396 13.23 50.01 16.80
C GLY A 396 13.63 49.35 18.13
N TYR A 397 14.89 49.53 18.54
CA TYR A 397 15.51 49.01 19.76
C TYR A 397 14.60 49.04 21.01
N TYR A 398 14.58 47.94 21.77
CA TYR A 398 15.10 47.80 23.14
C TYR A 398 15.31 46.32 23.49
#